data_AF-A0A6A0AED8-F1
#
_entry.id   AF-A0A6A0AED8-F1
#
_cell.length_a   1.000
_cell.length_b   1.000
_cell.length_c   1.000
_cell.angle_alpha   90.00
_cell.angle_beta   90.00
_cell.angle_gamma   90.00
#
_symmetry.space_group_name_H-M   'P 1'
#
loop_
_entity.id
_entity.type
_entity.pdbx_description
1 polymer ?
#
loop_
_entity_poly.entity_id
_entity_poly.type
_entity_poly.pdbx_seq_one_letter_code
_entity_poly.pdbx_strand_id
1 'polypeptide(L)' 'MSANWLYHEKQVAALCGVHCLNTLLQGPYFSELDLAQIGQELDRLESELLLGGAKAAGEAGNVDGSG' A
#
# COMPACT_ATOMS: atom_id res chain seq x y z
N MET A 1 -27.20 14.90 -20.98
CA MET A 1 -25.82 14.38 -20.97
C MET A 1 -25.38 14.29 -19.53
N SER A 2 -25.30 13.10 -18.95
CA SER A 2 -24.76 12.94 -17.60
C SER A 2 -23.25 13.19 -17.69
N ALA A 3 -22.73 14.15 -16.94
CA ALA A 3 -21.29 14.40 -16.89
C ALA A 3 -20.59 13.19 -16.24
N ASN A 4 -19.67 12.57 -16.97
CA ASN A 4 -18.83 11.50 -16.44
C ASN A 4 -17.63 12.13 -15.73
N TRP A 5 -17.81 12.44 -14.44
CA TRP A 5 -16.74 12.99 -13.61
C TRP A 5 -15.65 11.94 -13.39
N LEU A 6 -14.39 12.35 -13.55
CA LEU A 6 -13.22 11.54 -13.23
C LEU A 6 -12.78 11.87 -11.80
N TYR A 7 -12.65 10.84 -10.97
CA TYR A 7 -12.02 11.00 -9.67
C TYR A 7 -10.50 11.11 -9.85
N HIS A 8 -9.92 12.18 -9.32
CA HIS A 8 -8.47 12.40 -9.27
C HIS A 8 -8.10 12.76 -7.83
N GLU A 9 -7.16 12.00 -7.27
CA GLU A 9 -6.59 12.30 -5.97
C GLU A 9 -5.20 12.91 -6.17
N LYS A 10 -5.05 14.17 -5.75
CA LYS A 10 -3.78 14.88 -5.87
C LYS A 10 -2.76 14.24 -4.91
N GLN A 11 -1.61 13.84 -5.46
CA GLN A 11 -0.52 13.34 -4.62
C GLN A 11 -0.01 14.40 -3.65
N VAL A 12 0.10 14.00 -2.38
CA VAL A 12 0.73 14.77 -1.31
C VAL A 12 1.71 13.89 -0.55
N ALA A 13 2.81 14.47 -0.05
CA ALA A 13 3.87 13.73 0.63
C ALA A 13 4.42 12.54 -0.19
N ALA A 14 4.96 11.52 0.48
CA ALA A 14 5.47 10.29 -0.15
C ALA A 14 4.39 9.21 -0.39
N LEU A 15 3.10 9.56 -0.28
CA LEU A 15 1.96 8.61 -0.32
C LEU A 15 1.53 8.20 -1.74
N CYS A 16 2.48 8.00 -2.66
CA CYS A 16 2.15 7.75 -4.07
C CYS A 16 1.33 6.46 -4.26
N GLY A 17 1.54 5.43 -3.43
CA GLY A 17 0.76 4.19 -3.46
C GLY A 17 -0.73 4.41 -3.17
N VAL A 18 -1.04 5.18 -2.12
CA VAL A 18 -2.42 5.52 -1.73
C VAL A 18 -3.15 6.22 -2.87
N HIS A 19 -2.56 7.30 -3.38
CA HIS A 19 -3.21 8.12 -4.40
C HIS A 19 -3.32 7.40 -5.75
N CYS A 20 -2.37 6.53 -6.08
CA CYS A 20 -2.43 5.67 -7.26
C CYS A 20 -3.63 4.73 -7.19
N LEU A 21 -3.78 3.99 -6.08
CA LEU A 21 -4.88 3.03 -5.90
C LEU A 21 -6.24 3.73 -5.88
N ASN A 22 -6.35 4.85 -5.16
CA ASN A 22 -7.61 5.59 -5.09
C ASN A 22 -8.01 6.20 -6.44
N THR A 23 -7.04 6.73 -7.19
CA THR A 23 -7.29 7.23 -8.56
C THR A 23 -7.69 6.09 -9.48
N LEU A 24 -7.03 4.93 -9.42
CA LEU A 24 -7.38 3.75 -10.22
C LEU A 24 -8.80 3.26 -9.94
N LEU A 25 -9.18 3.18 -8.67
CA LEU A 25 -10.50 2.71 -8.23
C LEU A 25 -11.60 3.78 -8.32
N GLN A 26 -11.24 4.98 -8.76
CA GLN A 26 -12.13 6.13 -8.90
C GLN A 26 -12.85 6.51 -7.59
N GLY A 27 -12.14 6.47 -6.47
CA GLY A 27 -12.63 6.90 -5.16
C GLY A 27 -11.61 6.75 -4.03
N PRO A 28 -11.88 7.27 -2.82
CA PRO A 28 -10.97 7.20 -1.67
C PRO A 28 -11.12 5.87 -0.93
N TYR A 29 -10.55 4.79 -1.47
CA TYR A 29 -10.67 3.45 -0.89
C TYR A 29 -9.64 3.15 0.20
N PHE A 30 -8.48 3.77 0.12
CA PHE A 30 -7.36 3.53 1.03
C PHE A 30 -6.89 4.85 1.65
N SER A 31 -6.52 4.79 2.92
CA SER A 31 -5.70 5.77 3.62
C SER A 31 -4.24 5.30 3.74
N GLU A 32 -3.35 6.17 4.21
CA GLU A 32 -1.98 5.83 4.59
C GLU A 32 -1.94 4.67 5.58
N LEU A 33 -2.79 4.71 6.61
CA LEU A 33 -2.85 3.66 7.63
C LEU A 33 -3.30 2.32 7.05
N ASP A 34 -4.29 2.33 6.17
CA ASP A 34 -4.77 1.09 5.53
C ASP A 34 -3.66 0.44 4.70
N LEU A 35 -2.92 1.24 3.92
CA LEU A 35 -1.84 0.73 3.06
C LEU A 35 -0.64 0.27 3.88
N ALA A 36 -0.31 0.96 4.98
CA ALA A 36 0.73 0.53 5.92
C ALA A 36 0.37 -0.79 6.62
N GLN A 37 -0.90 -0.98 7.01
CA GLN A 37 -1.37 -2.26 7.57
C GLN A 37 -1.24 -3.41 6.57
N ILE A 38 -1.55 -3.15 5.29
CA ILE A 38 -1.34 -4.14 4.22
C ILE A 38 0.14 -4.48 4.09
N GLY A 39 1.05 -3.49 4.09
CA GLY A 39 2.49 -3.73 4.05
C GLY A 39 3.00 -4.57 5.22
N GLN A 40 2.55 -4.27 6.45
CA GLN A 40 2.91 -5.05 7.64
C GLN A 40 2.42 -6.51 7.57
N GLU A 41 1.23 -6.72 7.02
CA GLU A 41 0.69 -8.07 6.83
C GLU A 41 1.50 -8.84 5.77
N LEU A 42 1.95 -8.17 4.70
CA LEU A 42 2.86 -8.78 3.72
C LEU A 42 4.19 -9.17 4.36
N ASP A 43 4.80 -8.30 5.18
CA ASP A 43 6.02 -8.63 5.92
C ASP A 43 5.82 -9.85 6.83
N ARG A 44 4.65 -9.96 7.50
CA ARG A 44 4.30 -11.13 8.32
C ARG A 44 4.23 -12.41 7.48
N LEU A 45 3.55 -12.36 6.34
CA LEU A 45 3.41 -13.50 5.44
C LEU A 45 4.75 -13.93 4.82
N GLU A 46 5.58 -12.96 4.43
CA GLU A 46 6.95 -13.21 3.94
C GLU A 46 7.80 -13.89 5.02
N SER A 47 7.72 -13.42 6.26
CA SER A 47 8.40 -14.04 7.40
C SER A 47 7.97 -15.49 7.62
N GLU A 48 6.65 -15.77 7.60
CA GLU A 48 6.10 -17.13 7.75
C GLU A 48 6.54 -18.06 6.62
N LEU A 49 6.56 -17.57 5.38
CA LEU A 49 7.02 -18.32 4.22
C LEU A 49 8.50 -18.69 4.33
N LEU A 50 9.34 -17.75 4.77
CA LEU A 50 10.80 -17.94 4.91
C LEU A 50 11.17 -18.81 6.12
N LEU A 51 10.39 -18.80 7.20
CA LEU A 51 10.57 -19.74 8.32
C LEU A 51 10.35 -21.20 7.91
N GLY A 52 9.64 -21.46 6.81
CA GLY A 52 9.46 -22.79 6.22
C GLY A 52 10.60 -23.26 5.31
N GLY A 53 11.53 -22.38 4.93
CA GLY A 53 12.63 -22.68 4.00
C GLY A 53 13.93 -22.06 4.48
N ALA A 54 14.89 -22.89 4.90
CA ALA A 54 16.16 -22.45 5.47
C ALA A 54 16.90 -21.37 4.65
N LYS A 55 16.68 -20.07 4.96
CA LYS A 55 17.67 -18.98 4.99
C LYS A 55 17.00 -17.61 5.19
N ALA A 56 17.53 -16.89 6.18
CA ALA A 56 17.41 -15.46 6.49
C ALA A 56 15.98 -14.91 6.67
N ALA A 57 15.67 -14.50 7.90
CA ALA A 57 14.64 -13.49 8.12
C ALA A 57 15.05 -12.24 7.33
N GLY A 58 14.38 -11.99 6.20
CA GLY A 58 14.47 -10.72 5.50
C GLY A 58 14.00 -9.61 6.43
N GLU A 59 14.66 -8.46 6.37
CA GLU A 59 14.24 -7.28 7.13
C GLU A 59 12.93 -6.75 6.54
N ALA A 60 11.97 -6.39 7.41
CA ALA A 60 10.67 -5.85 6.98
C ALA A 60 10.91 -4.62 6.10
N GLY A 61 10.35 -4.63 4.88
CA GLY A 61 10.69 -3.67 3.85
C GLY A 61 9.49 -3.10 3.09
N ASN A 62 8.28 -3.57 3.41
CA ASN A 62 7.06 -3.15 2.73
C ASN A 62 6.53 -1.80 3.23
N VAL A 63 6.98 -1.32 4.40
CA VAL A 63 6.63 -0.01 4.97
C VAL A 63 7.87 0.70 5.50
N ASP A 64 8.09 1.95 5.10
CA ASP A 64 9.14 2.81 5.63
C ASP A 64 8.56 3.99 6.45
N GLY A 65 9.44 4.82 7.03
CA GLY A 65 9.02 5.96 7.85
C GLY A 65 8.71 7.24 7.07
N SER A 66 8.72 7.19 5.73
CA SER A 66 8.53 8.36 4.87
C SER A 66 7.07 8.60 4.49
N GLY A 67 6.21 7.60 4.67
CA GLY A 67 4.76 7.64 4.38
C GLY A 67 4.33 6.49 3.49
#